data_AF-A0A660MD50-F1
#
_entry.id   AF-A0A660MD50-F1
#
_cell.length_a   1.000
_cell.length_b   1.000
_cell.length_c   1.000
_cell.angle_alpha   90.00
_cell.angle_beta   90.00
_cell.angle_gamma   90.00
#
_symmetry.space_group_name_H-M   'P 1'
#
loop_
_entity.id
_entity.type
_entity.pdbx_description
1 polymer ?
#
loop_
_entity_poly.entity_id
_entity_poly.type
_entity_poly.pdbx_seq_one_letter_code
_entity_poly.pdbx_strand_id
1 'polypeptide(L)'
;MTKTLKPAGLLVAFLLTGCLGGGSTPTATTVPANSQTTPPPAAAASDPFKGTYNGVLPCADCDGLQTSLTLDGAGNYTIQSTKL
;
A
#
# COMPACT_ATOMS: atom_id res chain seq x y z
N MET A 1 1.48 -51.52 14.98
CA MET A 1 0.04 -51.27 15.19
C MET A 1 -0.31 -49.90 14.61
N THR A 2 -0.78 -49.88 13.38
CA THR A 2 -1.13 -48.66 12.64
C THR A 2 -2.61 -48.34 12.88
N LYS A 3 -2.90 -47.21 13.52
CA LYS A 3 -4.27 -46.68 13.62
C LYS A 3 -4.47 -45.60 12.57
N THR A 4 -5.22 -45.97 11.55
CA THR A 4 -5.69 -45.12 10.46
C THR A 4 -6.82 -44.22 10.95
N LEU A 5 -6.64 -42.90 10.89
CA LEU A 5 -7.72 -41.93 11.07
C LEU A 5 -8.26 -41.54 9.68
N LYS A 6 -9.57 -41.75 9.48
CA LYS A 6 -10.32 -41.41 8.26
C LYS A 6 -10.86 -39.97 8.34
N PRO A 7 -10.85 -39.22 7.23
CA PRO A 7 -11.37 -37.86 7.17
C PRO A 7 -12.89 -37.88 6.88
N ALA A 8 -13.66 -37.24 7.75
CA ALA A 8 -14.99 -36.71 7.44
C ALA A 8 -14.84 -35.19 7.59
N GLY A 9 -15.05 -34.34 6.59
CA GLY A 9 -16.08 -34.40 5.58
C GLY A 9 -17.02 -33.22 5.83
N LEU A 10 -16.96 -32.23 4.92
CA LEU A 10 -18.06 -31.34 4.54
C LEU A 10 -18.44 -30.15 5.46
N LEU A 11 -18.26 -28.92 4.96
CA LEU A 11 -19.18 -27.75 4.96
C LEU A 11 -18.37 -26.51 4.49
N VAL A 12 -18.24 -26.24 3.20
CA VAL A 12 -19.17 -25.46 2.33
C VAL A 12 -19.58 -24.10 2.92
N ALA A 13 -18.82 -23.07 2.50
CA ALA A 13 -19.21 -21.78 1.90
C ALA A 13 -20.37 -20.92 2.44
N PHE A 14 -20.24 -19.61 2.12
CA PHE A 14 -21.10 -18.43 2.35
C PHE A 14 -20.80 -17.68 3.66
N LEU A 15 -20.44 -16.39 3.66
CA LEU A 15 -21.02 -15.27 2.90
C LEU A 15 -19.97 -14.21 2.53
N LEU A 16 -19.76 -13.98 1.21
CA LEU A 16 -19.20 -12.71 0.73
C LEU A 16 -20.35 -11.68 0.68
N THR A 17 -20.55 -10.98 1.80
CA THR A 17 -21.45 -9.84 1.88
C THR A 17 -20.84 -8.61 1.19
N GLY A 18 -21.26 -8.41 -0.06
CA GLY A 18 -21.84 -7.16 -0.54
C GLY A 18 -20.95 -5.91 -0.62
N CYS A 19 -20.30 -5.72 -1.77
CA CYS A 19 -20.01 -4.37 -2.29
C CYS A 19 -21.07 -4.03 -3.36
N LEU A 20 -22.25 -3.56 -2.90
CA LEU A 20 -23.19 -2.82 -3.75
C LEU A 20 -23.16 -1.35 -3.30
N GLY A 21 -22.11 -0.64 -3.73
CA GLY A 21 -22.05 0.82 -3.69
C GLY A 21 -22.40 1.35 -5.08
N GLY A 22 -23.59 1.94 -5.20
CA GLY A 22 -24.27 2.24 -6.45
C GLY A 22 -23.51 3.13 -7.42
N GLY A 23 -23.57 2.73 -8.70
CA GLY A 23 -23.27 3.60 -9.82
C GLY A 23 -24.25 4.76 -9.87
N SER A 24 -23.75 5.96 -9.60
CA SER A 24 -24.38 7.19 -10.05
C SER A 24 -23.77 7.53 -11.40
N THR A 25 -24.55 7.38 -12.47
CA THR A 25 -24.23 7.91 -13.80
C THR A 25 -24.40 9.43 -13.73
N PRO A 26 -23.34 10.24 -13.83
CA PRO A 26 -23.52 11.67 -14.03
C PRO A 26 -24.05 11.91 -15.45
N THR A 27 -25.23 12.51 -15.51
CA THR A 27 -25.78 13.19 -16.69
C THR A 27 -24.70 14.03 -17.36
N ALA A 28 -24.45 13.77 -18.65
CA ALA A 28 -23.54 14.56 -19.45
C ALA A 28 -24.15 15.95 -19.72
N THR A 29 -23.72 16.95 -18.96
CA THR A 29 -23.90 18.35 -19.31
C THR A 29 -22.78 18.75 -20.26
N THR A 30 -23.13 19.09 -21.51
CA THR A 30 -22.23 19.70 -22.47
C THR A 30 -21.86 21.10 -21.99
N VAL A 31 -20.61 21.28 -21.54
CA VAL A 31 -20.01 22.58 -21.20
C VAL A 31 -19.26 23.11 -22.44
N PRO A 32 -19.35 24.41 -22.76
CA PRO A 32 -18.66 25.00 -23.92
C PRO A 32 -17.14 24.83 -23.83
N ALA A 33 -16.50 24.72 -25.00
CA ALA A 33 -15.09 24.45 -25.17
C ALA A 33 -14.21 25.46 -24.40
N ASN A 34 -13.62 25.00 -23.30
CA ASN A 34 -12.64 25.73 -22.52
C ASN A 34 -11.37 25.90 -23.36
N SER A 35 -10.96 27.13 -23.62
CA SER A 35 -9.67 27.42 -24.25
C SER A 35 -8.57 26.82 -23.38
N GLN A 36 -7.90 25.78 -23.90
CA GLN A 36 -6.80 25.13 -23.22
C GLN A 36 -5.61 26.07 -23.20
N THR A 37 -5.48 26.87 -22.14
CA THR A 37 -4.19 27.42 -21.75
C THR A 37 -3.32 26.24 -21.34
N THR A 38 -2.29 25.96 -22.14
CA THR A 38 -1.26 24.98 -21.81
C THR A 38 -0.76 25.27 -20.39
N PRO A 39 -0.87 24.32 -19.44
CA PRO A 39 -0.29 24.50 -18.12
C PRO A 39 1.20 24.83 -18.27
N PRO A 40 1.75 25.79 -17.50
CA PRO A 40 3.19 25.95 -17.46
C PRO A 40 3.85 24.60 -17.15
N PRO A 41 5.05 24.32 -17.68
CA PRO A 41 5.76 23.08 -17.37
C PRO A 41 5.74 22.88 -15.85
N ALA A 42 5.23 21.73 -15.40
CA ALA A 42 5.26 21.40 -13.99
C ALA A 42 6.71 21.54 -13.54
N ALA A 43 6.96 22.46 -12.59
CA ALA A 43 8.25 22.53 -11.91
C ALA A 43 8.59 21.11 -11.47
N ALA A 44 9.83 20.65 -11.73
CA ALA A 44 10.25 19.30 -11.41
C ALA A 44 9.84 18.98 -9.98
N ALA A 45 8.82 18.13 -9.82
CA ALA A 45 8.27 17.84 -8.51
C ALA A 45 9.37 17.16 -7.72
N SER A 46 9.87 17.84 -6.67
CA SER A 46 10.72 17.19 -5.68
C SER A 46 9.94 16.01 -5.12
N ASP A 47 10.53 14.82 -5.10
CA ASP A 47 9.91 13.65 -4.46
C ASP A 47 9.57 14.00 -3.00
N PRO A 48 8.28 14.09 -2.64
CA PRO A 48 7.87 14.52 -1.30
C PRO A 48 8.27 13.52 -0.22
N PHE A 49 8.67 12.30 -0.59
CA PHE A 49 9.09 11.24 0.33
C PHE A 49 10.60 11.14 0.49
N LYS A 50 11.38 11.89 -0.29
CA LYS A 50 12.85 11.91 -0.16
C LYS A 50 13.25 12.34 1.24
N GLY A 51 14.05 11.53 1.91
CA GLY A 51 14.49 11.82 3.28
C GLY A 51 15.05 10.60 4.01
N THR A 52 15.43 10.81 5.27
CA THR A 52 15.89 9.77 6.19
C THR A 52 14.89 9.61 7.33
N TYR A 53 14.47 8.38 7.56
CA TYR A 53 13.49 7.98 8.57
C TYR A 53 14.19 7.09 9.59
N ASN A 54 14.04 7.42 10.87
CA ASN A 54 14.65 6.67 11.96
C ASN A 54 13.55 6.19 12.91
N GLY A 55 13.72 5.00 13.48
CA GLY A 55 12.79 4.47 14.47
C GLY A 55 13.24 3.13 15.03
N VAL A 56 12.53 2.67 16.06
CA VAL A 56 12.67 1.31 16.60
C VAL A 56 11.47 0.48 16.16
N LEU A 57 11.72 -0.60 15.42
CA LEU A 57 10.69 -1.54 15.02
C LEU A 57 10.61 -2.70 16.02
N PRO A 58 9.42 -3.26 16.27
CA PRO A 58 9.27 -4.49 17.05
C PRO A 58 10.06 -5.63 16.43
N CYS A 59 10.69 -6.43 17.28
CA CYS A 59 11.52 -7.57 16.88
C CYS A 59 10.93 -8.87 17.43
N ALA A 60 11.04 -9.96 16.67
CA ALA A 60 10.46 -11.24 17.06
C ALA A 60 11.21 -11.91 18.22
N ASP A 61 12.52 -11.69 18.30
CA ASP A 61 13.47 -12.39 19.19
C ASP A 61 14.53 -11.42 19.76
N CYS A 62 14.20 -10.13 19.83
CA CYS A 62 15.04 -9.09 20.44
C CYS A 62 14.20 -7.96 21.02
N ASP A 63 14.82 -7.09 21.81
CA ASP A 63 14.12 -5.98 22.48
C ASP A 63 13.65 -4.90 21.49
N GLY A 64 14.25 -4.86 20.30
CA GLY A 64 13.82 -4.02 19.18
C GLY A 64 14.89 -3.94 18.08
N LEU A 65 14.51 -3.38 16.93
CA LEU A 65 15.43 -3.07 15.83
C LEU A 65 15.53 -1.56 15.67
N GLN A 66 16.69 -0.98 15.98
CA GLN A 66 17.00 0.40 15.62
C GLN A 66 17.24 0.45 14.11
N THR A 67 16.35 1.13 13.38
CA THR A 67 16.36 1.19 11.92
C THR A 67 16.56 2.61 11.43
N SER A 68 17.38 2.77 10.39
CA SER A 68 17.52 4.01 9.61
C SER A 68 17.29 3.70 8.13
N LEU A 69 16.33 4.37 7.51
CA LEU A 69 15.96 4.22 6.11
C LEU A 69 16.15 5.56 5.40
N THR A 70 16.96 5.59 4.34
CA THR A 70 17.13 6.78 3.49
C THR A 70 16.58 6.50 2.10
N LEU A 71 15.68 7.37 1.63
CA LEU A 71 15.13 7.39 0.28
C LEU A 71 15.82 8.49 -0.53
N ASP A 72 16.43 8.14 -1.66
CA ASP A 72 17.24 9.07 -2.46
C ASP A 72 16.43 9.98 -3.39
N GLY A 73 15.16 9.64 -3.65
CA GLY A 73 14.26 10.32 -4.59
C GLY A 73 14.47 9.93 -6.06
N ALA A 74 15.40 9.01 -6.33
CA ALA A 74 15.66 8.39 -7.63
C ALA A 74 15.19 6.93 -7.70
N GLY A 75 14.47 6.47 -6.66
CA GLY A 75 13.93 5.11 -6.57
C GLY A 75 14.87 4.11 -5.88
N ASN A 76 16.02 4.54 -5.37
CA ASN A 76 16.87 3.69 -4.54
C ASN A 76 16.69 4.01 -3.06
N TYR A 77 17.07 3.05 -2.22
CA TYR A 77 17.07 3.23 -0.78
C TYR A 77 18.31 2.62 -0.14
N THR A 78 18.71 3.19 0.99
CA THR A 78 19.70 2.59 1.90
C THR A 78 19.01 2.32 3.22
N ILE A 79 19.17 1.10 3.73
CA ILE A 79 18.62 0.70 5.03
C ILE A 79 19.72 0.15 5.92
N GLN A 80 19.71 0.56 7.19
CA GLN A 80 20.56 0.02 8.24
C GLN A 80 19.67 -0.41 9.40
N SER A 81 19.99 -1.54 10.01
CA SER A 81 19.26 -2.03 11.18
C SER A 81 20.24 -2.65 12.17
N THR A 82 20.06 -2.31 13.44
CA THR A 82 20.86 -2.83 14.55
C THR A 82 19.92 -3.39 15.60
N LYS A 83 20.19 -4.63 16.01
CA LYS A 83 19.50 -5.27 17.12
C LYS A 83 19.84 -4.53 18.42
N LEU A 84 18.82 -4.20 19.18
CA LEU A 84 18.94 -3.70 20.56
C LEU A 84 19.18 -4.86 21.52
#